data_AF-A0A957R521-F1
#
_entry.id   AF-A0A957R521-F1
#
_cell.length_a   1.000
_cell.length_b   1.000
_cell.length_c   1.000
_cell.angle_alpha   90.00
_cell.angle_beta   90.00
_cell.angle_gamma   90.00
#
_symmetry.space_group_name_H-M   'P 1'
#
loop_
_entity.id
_entity.type
_entity.pdbx_description
1 polymer ?
#
loop_
_entity_poly.entity_id
_entity_poly.type
_entity_poly.pdbx_seq_one_letter_code
_entity_poly.pdbx_strand_id
1 'polypeptide(L)'
;ENEPNEEIRQQLIRLNILEVATAYPILLFMYDAYDTGSIGREAFVSGLKALEVYMVRRFLAKESTNYLNKMFPVLSRDIDLEDFDNSLRAALMEKNFPSDLRLRQAAESVTMYNSSRNSRQKVGLIFDQINRSLSAGSGAYTLLDDDPTIEHIMPQTLTEHWKEHIGDQWRDDYELLHTLGNLTLVTQEWNSALSNAAYNTKKAKLAQHGLLLNNSYFSNGPDKWDGDSIRTRAAWLVEKINEIWPVLGELPETAGGWQERPKVLTILGDAYEVKSWRDVVERTAECMVQLCGREFEPKIIAALPSYFAKEPFPHSTRELSNGWWLNVNLSSASVKRVCQIMIEAAGVQEDEYDLELW
;
A
#
# COMPACT_ATOMS: atom_id res chain seq x y z
N GLU A 1 -26.70 -4.41 -7.94
CA GLU A 1 -27.09 -5.55 -8.80
C GLU A 1 -28.05 -5.14 -9.92
N ASN A 2 -29.04 -4.27 -9.67
CA ASN A 2 -30.01 -3.81 -10.68
C ASN A 2 -29.55 -2.61 -11.53
N GLU A 3 -28.31 -2.16 -11.38
CA GLU A 3 -27.75 -1.07 -12.18
C GLU A 3 -27.69 -1.48 -13.66
N PRO A 4 -28.37 -0.77 -14.58
CA PRO A 4 -28.42 -1.15 -15.99
C PRO A 4 -27.07 -1.08 -16.69
N ASN A 5 -26.23 -0.09 -16.35
CA ASN A 5 -24.91 0.05 -16.94
C ASN A 5 -23.96 -1.03 -16.41
N GLU A 6 -23.43 -1.86 -17.30
CA GLU A 6 -22.59 -2.99 -16.90
C GLU A 6 -21.28 -2.54 -16.21
N GLU A 7 -20.62 -1.49 -16.69
CA GLU A 7 -19.37 -1.01 -16.10
C GLU A 7 -19.61 -0.48 -14.67
N ILE A 8 -20.63 0.35 -14.48
CA ILE A 8 -21.02 0.87 -13.16
C ILE A 8 -21.41 -0.29 -12.24
N ARG A 9 -22.21 -1.24 -12.73
CA ARG A 9 -22.64 -2.41 -11.95
C ARG A 9 -21.45 -3.23 -11.47
N GLN A 10 -20.50 -3.54 -12.33
CA GLN A 10 -19.30 -4.29 -11.95
C GLN A 10 -18.46 -3.54 -10.91
N GLN A 11 -18.30 -2.23 -11.09
CA GLN A 11 -17.59 -1.38 -10.15
C GLN A 11 -18.25 -1.35 -8.76
N LEU A 12 -19.59 -1.25 -8.70
CA LEU A 12 -20.36 -1.30 -7.45
C LEU A 12 -20.28 -2.67 -6.77
N ILE A 13 -20.27 -3.76 -7.54
CA ILE A 13 -20.08 -5.12 -6.99
C ILE A 13 -18.70 -5.24 -6.32
N ARG A 14 -17.63 -4.76 -6.96
CA ARG A 14 -16.27 -4.74 -6.36
C ARG A 14 -16.23 -3.91 -5.09
N LEU A 15 -16.80 -2.71 -5.12
CA LEU A 15 -16.91 -1.84 -3.95
C LEU A 15 -17.67 -2.53 -2.80
N ASN A 16 -18.75 -3.24 -3.09
CA ASN A 16 -19.51 -3.96 -2.06
C ASN A 16 -18.68 -5.04 -1.35
N ILE A 17 -17.80 -5.76 -2.08
CA ILE A 17 -16.85 -6.73 -1.49
C ILE A 17 -15.90 -6.04 -0.50
N LEU A 18 -15.54 -4.78 -0.73
CA LEU A 18 -14.65 -3.99 0.12
C LEU A 18 -15.33 -3.41 1.38
N GLU A 19 -16.55 -3.85 1.70
CA GLU A 19 -17.36 -3.41 2.86
C GLU A 19 -17.74 -1.92 2.81
N VAL A 20 -18.18 -1.47 1.64
CA VAL A 20 -18.55 -0.07 1.37
C VAL A 20 -19.83 0.40 2.06
N ALA A 21 -20.45 -0.37 2.96
CA ALA A 21 -21.53 0.14 3.80
C ALA A 21 -21.14 1.46 4.52
N THR A 22 -19.87 1.60 4.91
CA THR A 22 -19.33 2.84 5.50
C THR A 22 -19.17 3.98 4.48
N ALA A 23 -19.00 3.65 3.20
CA ALA A 23 -18.87 4.58 2.08
C ALA A 23 -20.21 4.88 1.37
N TYR A 24 -21.35 4.36 1.86
CA TYR A 24 -22.66 4.70 1.30
C TYR A 24 -22.95 6.20 1.23
N PRO A 25 -22.59 7.04 2.24
CA PRO A 25 -22.83 8.48 2.14
C PRO A 25 -22.17 9.11 0.90
N ILE A 26 -20.91 8.77 0.63
CA ILE A 26 -20.20 9.31 -0.54
C ILE A 26 -20.69 8.69 -1.85
N LEU A 27 -21.01 7.38 -1.85
CA LEU A 27 -21.59 6.74 -3.03
C LEU A 27 -22.92 7.37 -3.44
N LEU A 28 -23.82 7.58 -2.48
CA LEU A 28 -25.12 8.18 -2.74
C LEU A 28 -24.97 9.62 -3.24
N PHE A 29 -24.04 10.40 -2.67
CA PHE A 29 -23.72 11.73 -3.17
C PHE A 29 -23.26 11.72 -4.63
N MET A 30 -22.28 10.87 -4.98
CA MET A 30 -21.78 10.80 -6.36
C MET A 30 -22.85 10.28 -7.33
N TYR A 31 -23.68 9.34 -6.88
CA TYR A 31 -24.76 8.78 -7.68
C TYR A 31 -25.87 9.83 -7.92
N ASP A 32 -26.25 10.59 -6.90
CA ASP A 32 -27.22 11.70 -7.03
C ASP A 32 -26.70 12.78 -7.98
N ALA A 33 -25.42 13.15 -7.88
CA ALA A 33 -24.78 14.07 -8.82
C ALA A 33 -24.81 13.54 -10.26
N TYR A 34 -24.67 12.23 -10.46
CA TYR A 34 -24.79 11.59 -11.77
C TYR A 34 -26.23 11.57 -12.29
N ASP A 35 -27.19 11.19 -11.45
CA ASP A 35 -28.62 11.07 -11.80
C ASP A 35 -29.25 12.43 -12.12
N THR A 36 -28.84 13.48 -11.39
CA THR A 36 -29.25 14.87 -11.63
C THR A 36 -28.54 15.53 -12.81
N GLY A 37 -27.53 14.88 -13.39
CA GLY A 37 -26.75 15.39 -14.52
C GLY A 37 -25.68 16.42 -14.14
N SER A 38 -25.38 16.59 -12.86
CA SER A 38 -24.31 17.47 -12.37
C SER A 38 -22.92 16.96 -12.78
N ILE A 39 -22.75 15.64 -12.86
CA ILE A 39 -21.55 14.99 -13.42
C ILE A 39 -21.93 14.01 -14.53
N GLY A 40 -21.06 13.87 -15.52
CA GLY A 40 -21.23 12.89 -16.60
C GLY A 40 -20.93 11.46 -16.15
N ARG A 41 -21.36 10.48 -16.97
CA ARG A 41 -21.10 9.05 -16.75
C ARG A 41 -19.61 8.74 -16.53
N GLU A 42 -18.75 9.34 -17.34
CA GLU A 42 -17.29 9.09 -17.29
C GLU A 42 -16.67 9.59 -15.99
N ALA A 43 -17.09 10.77 -15.53
CA ALA A 43 -16.70 11.32 -14.24
C ALA A 43 -17.18 10.42 -13.09
N PHE A 44 -18.44 9.98 -13.13
CA PHE A 44 -18.98 9.06 -12.11
C PHE A 44 -18.22 7.73 -12.04
N VAL A 45 -17.98 7.09 -13.20
CA VAL A 45 -17.17 5.87 -13.28
C VAL A 45 -15.76 6.10 -12.76
N SER A 46 -15.13 7.24 -13.10
CA SER A 46 -13.82 7.60 -12.57
C SER A 46 -13.83 7.74 -11.05
N GLY A 47 -14.87 8.38 -10.48
CA GLY A 47 -15.01 8.52 -9.03
C GLY A 47 -15.21 7.19 -8.30
N LEU A 48 -15.99 6.26 -8.89
CA LEU A 48 -16.12 4.91 -8.34
C LEU A 48 -14.81 4.13 -8.39
N LYS A 49 -14.00 4.29 -9.45
CA LYS A 49 -12.64 3.72 -9.55
C LYS A 49 -11.72 4.35 -8.50
N ALA A 50 -11.82 5.66 -8.27
CA ALA A 50 -11.03 6.35 -7.25
C ALA A 50 -11.35 5.85 -5.83
N LEU A 51 -12.63 5.62 -5.51
CA LEU A 51 -13.03 4.99 -4.25
C LEU A 51 -12.51 3.57 -4.12
N GLU A 52 -12.52 2.77 -5.19
CA GLU A 52 -11.99 1.41 -5.15
C GLU A 52 -10.50 1.40 -4.81
N VAL A 53 -9.70 2.24 -5.49
CA VAL A 53 -8.27 2.43 -5.19
C VAL A 53 -8.08 2.78 -3.71
N TYR A 54 -8.82 3.77 -3.21
CA TYR A 54 -8.73 4.20 -1.81
C TYR A 54 -9.01 3.03 -0.84
N MET A 55 -10.09 2.29 -1.07
CA MET A 55 -10.51 1.19 -0.21
C MET A 55 -9.56 -0.01 -0.27
N VAL A 56 -9.08 -0.37 -1.47
CA VAL A 56 -8.11 -1.47 -1.67
C VAL A 56 -6.80 -1.16 -0.97
N ARG A 57 -6.24 0.05 -1.18
CA ARG A 57 -4.97 0.44 -0.55
C ARG A 57 -5.08 0.42 0.97
N ARG A 58 -6.16 0.95 1.54
CA ARG A 58 -6.40 0.89 2.98
C ARG A 58 -6.53 -0.52 3.50
N PHE A 59 -7.21 -1.41 2.79
CA PHE A 59 -7.31 -2.82 3.15
C PHE A 59 -5.92 -3.48 3.19
N LEU A 60 -5.12 -3.28 2.14
CA LEU A 60 -3.79 -3.86 2.03
C LEU A 60 -2.81 -3.28 3.08
N ALA A 61 -2.94 -2.00 3.42
CA ALA A 61 -2.16 -1.36 4.49
C ALA A 61 -2.69 -1.67 5.90
N LYS A 62 -3.76 -2.46 6.04
CA LYS A 62 -4.44 -2.75 7.32
C LYS A 62 -4.91 -1.50 8.08
N GLU A 63 -5.27 -0.45 7.36
CA GLU A 63 -5.77 0.78 7.98
C GLU A 63 -7.11 0.54 8.69
N SER A 64 -7.30 1.19 9.84
CA SER A 64 -8.53 1.06 10.64
C SER A 64 -9.77 1.52 9.85
N THR A 65 -10.85 0.74 9.87
CA THR A 65 -12.13 1.11 9.24
C THR A 65 -12.94 2.11 10.07
N ASN A 66 -12.63 2.28 11.36
CA ASN A 66 -13.39 3.14 12.29
C ASN A 66 -13.43 4.61 11.85
N TYR A 67 -12.37 5.07 11.19
CA TYR A 67 -12.26 6.43 10.66
C TYR A 67 -13.24 6.70 9.51
N LEU A 68 -13.56 5.68 8.70
CA LEU A 68 -14.36 5.83 7.49
C LEU A 68 -15.79 6.33 7.79
N ASN A 69 -16.40 5.82 8.86
CA ASN A 69 -17.74 6.21 9.30
C ASN A 69 -17.85 7.70 9.66
N LYS A 70 -16.75 8.32 10.09
CA LYS A 70 -16.71 9.76 10.42
C LYS A 70 -16.31 10.61 9.22
N MET A 71 -15.42 10.09 8.38
CA MET A 71 -14.85 10.84 7.27
C MET A 71 -15.81 10.92 6.06
N PHE A 72 -16.39 9.80 5.61
CA PHE A 72 -17.20 9.79 4.40
C PHE A 72 -18.43 10.70 4.42
N PRO A 73 -19.17 10.85 5.54
CA PRO A 73 -20.32 11.77 5.59
C PRO A 73 -19.98 13.25 5.37
N VAL A 74 -18.73 13.65 5.62
CA VAL A 74 -18.29 15.05 5.47
C VAL A 74 -17.41 15.26 4.25
N LEU A 75 -16.91 14.18 3.62
CA LEU A 75 -16.03 14.24 2.45
C LEU A 75 -16.67 14.96 1.27
N SER A 76 -18.00 14.87 1.11
CA SER A 76 -18.72 15.57 0.04
C SER A 76 -18.59 17.09 0.08
N ARG A 77 -18.21 17.67 1.23
CA ARG A 77 -17.94 19.12 1.36
C ARG A 77 -16.63 19.54 0.72
N ASP A 78 -15.71 18.60 0.55
CA ASP A 78 -14.38 18.82 -0.03
C ASP A 78 -14.39 18.53 -1.55
N ILE A 79 -15.56 18.28 -2.15
CA ILE A 79 -15.72 17.91 -3.56
C ILE A 79 -16.43 19.04 -4.31
N ASP A 80 -15.77 19.53 -5.36
CA ASP A 80 -16.32 20.48 -6.32
C ASP A 80 -16.91 19.70 -7.50
N LEU A 81 -18.20 19.86 -7.78
CA LEU A 81 -18.85 19.14 -8.89
C LEU A 81 -18.41 19.65 -10.27
N GLU A 82 -17.93 20.89 -10.39
CA GLU A 82 -17.38 21.42 -11.65
C GLU A 82 -16.00 20.81 -11.96
N ASP A 83 -15.23 20.46 -10.92
CA ASP A 83 -13.93 19.78 -11.00
C ASP A 83 -13.94 18.45 -10.23
N PHE A 84 -14.96 17.64 -10.49
CA PHE A 84 -15.29 16.46 -9.68
C PHE A 84 -14.15 15.46 -9.54
N ASP A 85 -13.49 15.09 -10.63
CA ASP A 85 -12.47 14.04 -10.60
C ASP A 85 -11.25 14.47 -9.77
N ASN A 86 -10.74 15.67 -10.00
CA ASN A 86 -9.57 16.19 -9.30
C ASN A 86 -9.89 16.46 -7.81
N SER A 87 -11.02 17.11 -7.51
CA SER A 87 -11.39 17.43 -6.13
C SER A 87 -11.65 16.16 -5.30
N LEU A 88 -12.33 15.15 -5.84
CA LEU A 88 -12.51 13.86 -5.17
C LEU A 88 -11.17 13.15 -4.91
N ARG A 89 -10.28 13.10 -5.91
CA ARG A 89 -8.96 12.45 -5.77
C ARG A 89 -8.13 13.16 -4.70
N ALA A 90 -8.06 14.49 -4.74
CA ALA A 90 -7.36 15.31 -3.74
C ALA A 90 -7.94 15.07 -2.34
N ALA A 91 -9.27 15.14 -2.20
CA ALA A 91 -9.94 14.91 -0.94
C ALA A 91 -9.64 13.50 -0.40
N LEU A 92 -9.64 12.46 -1.23
CA LEU A 92 -9.28 11.10 -0.78
C LEU A 92 -7.81 10.98 -0.37
N MET A 93 -6.89 11.62 -1.10
CA MET A 93 -5.46 11.59 -0.78
C MET A 93 -5.14 12.19 0.60
N GLU A 94 -5.83 13.27 0.98
CA GLU A 94 -5.63 13.91 2.29
C GLU A 94 -6.11 13.06 3.47
N LYS A 95 -7.03 12.11 3.24
CA LYS A 95 -7.69 11.36 4.32
C LYS A 95 -7.02 10.00 4.56
N ASN A 96 -5.77 10.01 5.01
CA ASN A 96 -5.01 8.78 5.35
C ASN A 96 -4.91 7.79 4.18
N PHE A 97 -4.60 8.28 2.98
CA PHE A 97 -4.36 7.45 1.82
C PHE A 97 -2.99 6.73 1.94
N PRO A 98 -2.95 5.38 1.87
CA PRO A 98 -1.68 4.66 1.95
C PRO A 98 -0.82 4.89 0.70
N SER A 99 0.48 5.11 0.89
CA SER A 99 1.47 5.21 -0.18
C SER A 99 1.96 3.84 -0.65
N ASP A 100 2.66 3.79 -1.79
CA ASP A 100 3.27 2.58 -2.34
C ASP A 100 4.25 1.95 -1.35
N LEU A 101 5.03 2.79 -0.65
CA LEU A 101 5.93 2.35 0.41
C LEU A 101 5.17 1.68 1.54
N ARG A 102 4.04 2.26 1.98
CA ARG A 102 3.21 1.69 3.03
C ARG A 102 2.67 0.31 2.62
N LEU A 103 2.30 0.14 1.35
CA LEU A 103 1.86 -1.15 0.81
C LEU A 103 3.00 -2.17 0.78
N ARG A 104 4.20 -1.79 0.34
CA ARG A 104 5.38 -2.67 0.35
C ARG A 104 5.69 -3.18 1.76
N GLN A 105 5.75 -2.27 2.73
CA GLN A 105 5.98 -2.61 4.14
C GLN A 105 4.89 -3.52 4.71
N ALA A 106 3.62 -3.25 4.38
CA ALA A 106 2.53 -4.10 4.83
C ALA A 106 2.64 -5.51 4.23
N ALA A 107 2.95 -5.63 2.95
CA ALA A 107 3.02 -6.91 2.27
C ALA A 107 4.10 -7.87 2.83
N GLU A 108 5.15 -7.35 3.46
CA GLU A 108 6.25 -8.14 4.02
C GLU A 108 5.86 -8.98 5.24
N SER A 109 4.90 -8.53 6.05
CA SER A 109 4.63 -9.15 7.37
C SER A 109 3.17 -9.11 7.80
N VAL A 110 2.32 -8.31 7.15
CA VAL A 110 0.94 -8.11 7.60
C VAL A 110 0.08 -9.31 7.18
N THR A 111 -0.61 -9.86 8.17
CA THR A 111 -1.64 -10.90 7.97
C THR A 111 -2.82 -10.35 7.17
N MET A 112 -3.00 -10.86 5.95
CA MET A 112 -4.07 -10.50 5.01
C MET A 112 -5.24 -11.48 5.05
N TYR A 113 -4.94 -12.74 5.41
CA TYR A 113 -5.92 -13.80 5.45
C TYR A 113 -6.35 -14.13 6.87
N ASN A 114 -7.66 -14.22 7.07
CA ASN A 114 -8.25 -14.99 8.14
C ASN A 114 -9.43 -15.78 7.58
N SER A 115 -9.90 -16.80 8.31
CA SER A 115 -10.96 -17.69 7.84
C SER A 115 -12.32 -17.00 7.66
N SER A 116 -12.44 -15.70 7.96
CA SER A 116 -13.68 -14.96 7.74
C SER A 116 -14.02 -14.90 6.25
N ARG A 117 -15.33 -14.94 5.94
CA ARG A 117 -15.82 -14.81 4.56
C ARG A 117 -15.36 -13.49 3.93
N ASN A 118 -15.38 -12.40 4.69
CA ASN A 118 -15.05 -11.07 4.18
C ASN A 118 -13.57 -10.94 3.82
N SER A 119 -12.65 -11.43 4.65
CA SER A 119 -11.21 -11.45 4.33
C SER A 119 -10.95 -12.26 3.06
N ARG A 120 -11.56 -13.44 2.92
CA ARG A 120 -11.42 -14.29 1.73
C ARG A 120 -11.91 -13.61 0.46
N GLN A 121 -13.07 -12.97 0.50
CA GLN A 121 -13.62 -12.27 -0.66
C GLN A 121 -12.74 -11.08 -1.09
N LYS A 122 -12.22 -10.31 -0.11
CA LYS A 122 -11.32 -9.18 -0.40
C LYS A 122 -10.00 -9.65 -1.00
N VAL A 123 -9.33 -10.63 -0.41
CA VAL A 123 -8.08 -11.20 -0.97
C VAL A 123 -8.32 -11.83 -2.34
N GLY A 124 -9.45 -12.54 -2.51
CA GLY A 124 -9.85 -13.12 -3.78
C GLY A 124 -10.05 -12.06 -4.87
N LEU A 125 -10.70 -10.94 -4.55
CA LEU A 125 -10.83 -9.80 -5.46
C LEU A 125 -9.47 -9.26 -5.88
N ILE A 126 -8.52 -9.10 -4.95
CA ILE A 126 -7.18 -8.61 -5.28
C ILE A 126 -6.48 -9.52 -6.30
N PHE A 127 -6.46 -10.82 -6.02
CA PHE A 127 -5.84 -11.80 -6.90
C PHE A 127 -6.53 -11.95 -8.25
N ASP A 128 -7.86 -11.86 -8.28
CA ASP A 128 -8.62 -11.87 -9.53
C ASP A 128 -8.26 -10.67 -10.42
N GLN A 129 -8.17 -9.47 -9.84
CA GLN A 129 -7.78 -8.29 -10.61
C GLN A 129 -6.32 -8.35 -11.07
N ILE A 130 -5.41 -8.90 -10.26
CA ILE A 130 -4.02 -9.16 -10.72
C ILE A 130 -4.01 -10.12 -11.90
N ASN A 131 -4.78 -11.21 -11.83
CA ASN A 131 -4.88 -12.14 -12.94
C ASN A 131 -5.46 -11.46 -14.21
N ARG A 132 -6.53 -10.68 -14.07
CA ARG A 132 -7.12 -9.88 -15.18
C ARG A 132 -6.09 -8.96 -15.81
N SER A 133 -5.33 -8.23 -14.99
CA SER A 133 -4.31 -7.30 -15.47
C SER A 133 -3.18 -8.01 -16.20
N LEU A 134 -2.71 -9.16 -15.70
CA LEU A 134 -1.68 -9.96 -16.37
C LEU A 134 -2.18 -10.58 -17.69
N SER A 135 -3.48 -10.86 -17.79
CA SER A 135 -4.11 -11.32 -19.03
C SER A 135 -4.44 -10.21 -20.01
N ALA A 136 -4.27 -8.93 -19.64
CA ALA A 136 -4.52 -7.82 -20.56
C ALA A 136 -3.53 -7.89 -21.73
N GLY A 137 -4.03 -8.09 -22.95
CA GLY A 137 -3.23 -8.18 -24.17
C GLY A 137 -2.81 -9.59 -24.60
N SER A 138 -3.09 -10.63 -23.82
CA SER A 138 -2.87 -12.04 -24.23
C SER A 138 -3.93 -12.59 -25.19
N GLY A 139 -5.01 -11.82 -25.44
CA GLY A 139 -6.16 -12.24 -26.24
C GLY A 139 -7.12 -13.21 -25.52
N ALA A 140 -6.80 -13.62 -24.29
CA ALA A 140 -7.64 -14.51 -23.49
C ALA A 140 -7.49 -14.22 -21.99
N TYR A 141 -8.62 -14.05 -21.31
CA TYR A 141 -8.68 -14.00 -19.85
C TYR A 141 -9.26 -15.32 -19.33
N THR A 142 -8.47 -16.04 -18.54
CA THR A 142 -8.91 -17.30 -17.92
C THR A 142 -9.78 -16.97 -16.72
N LEU A 143 -11.08 -17.21 -16.85
CA LEU A 143 -11.98 -17.37 -15.72
C LEU A 143 -11.77 -18.77 -15.13
N LEU A 144 -11.83 -18.86 -13.80
CA LEU A 144 -11.95 -20.17 -13.16
C LEU A 144 -13.36 -20.70 -13.45
N ASP A 145 -13.45 -21.98 -13.80
CA ASP A 145 -14.73 -22.66 -14.05
C ASP A 145 -15.56 -22.86 -12.77
N ASP A 146 -14.89 -22.80 -11.61
CA ASP A 146 -15.48 -22.97 -10.28
C ASP A 146 -15.21 -21.75 -9.39
N ASP A 147 -15.92 -21.70 -8.24
CA ASP A 147 -15.72 -20.68 -7.22
C ASP A 147 -14.23 -20.57 -6.81
N PRO A 148 -13.65 -19.36 -6.88
CA PRO A 148 -12.27 -19.14 -6.50
C PRO A 148 -12.04 -19.41 -5.00
N THR A 149 -10.93 -20.06 -4.69
CA THR A 149 -10.49 -20.33 -3.32
C THR A 149 -9.08 -19.81 -3.09
N ILE A 150 -8.80 -19.45 -1.84
CA ILE A 150 -7.45 -19.02 -1.43
C ILE A 150 -6.67 -20.25 -1.01
N GLU A 151 -5.53 -20.47 -1.65
CA GLU A 151 -4.56 -21.51 -1.32
C GLU A 151 -3.31 -20.92 -0.67
N HIS A 152 -2.74 -21.65 0.28
CA HIS A 152 -1.46 -21.32 0.91
C HIS A 152 -0.32 -22.08 0.25
N ILE A 153 0.74 -21.40 -0.18
CA ILE A 153 1.90 -22.08 -0.79
C ILE A 153 2.62 -22.92 0.28
N MET A 154 3.10 -22.28 1.34
CA MET A 154 3.45 -22.93 2.60
C MET A 154 2.15 -23.30 3.33
N PRO A 155 1.89 -24.59 3.61
CA PRO A 155 0.61 -25.03 4.16
C PRO A 155 0.43 -24.62 5.62
N GLN A 156 -0.84 -24.50 6.02
CA GLN A 156 -1.19 -24.19 7.41
C GLN A 156 -0.73 -25.29 8.39
N THR A 157 -0.79 -26.56 7.98
CA THR A 157 -0.24 -27.67 8.75
C THR A 157 1.12 -28.07 8.19
N LEU A 158 2.20 -27.65 8.86
CA LEU A 158 3.56 -28.02 8.45
C LEU A 158 3.85 -29.49 8.79
N THR A 159 4.06 -30.30 7.75
CA THR A 159 4.64 -31.63 7.88
C THR A 159 6.15 -31.53 8.16
N GLU A 160 6.78 -32.61 8.64
CA GLU A 160 8.23 -32.61 8.85
C GLU A 160 9.02 -32.27 7.58
N HIS A 161 8.59 -32.79 6.43
CA HIS A 161 9.18 -32.43 5.12
C HIS A 161 9.13 -30.92 4.85
N TRP A 162 8.05 -30.22 5.22
CA TRP A 162 7.96 -28.77 5.04
C TRP A 162 8.90 -28.02 5.98
N LYS A 163 9.06 -28.46 7.22
CA LYS A 163 10.03 -27.89 8.16
C LYS A 163 11.46 -28.09 7.66
N GLU A 164 11.78 -29.27 7.13
CA GLU A 164 13.07 -29.56 6.50
C GLU A 164 13.31 -28.70 5.25
N HIS A 165 12.29 -28.51 4.40
CA HIS A 165 12.38 -27.68 3.19
C HIS A 165 12.64 -26.21 3.50
N ILE A 166 12.00 -25.67 4.54
CA ILE A 166 12.20 -24.28 4.98
C ILE A 166 13.56 -24.14 5.70
N GLY A 167 13.94 -25.13 6.51
CA GLY A 167 15.17 -25.15 7.29
C GLY A 167 15.01 -24.61 8.71
N ASP A 168 16.12 -24.29 9.36
CA ASP A 168 16.16 -24.00 10.81
C ASP A 168 15.28 -22.82 11.25
N GLN A 169 15.00 -21.87 10.35
CA GLN A 169 14.18 -20.68 10.60
C GLN A 169 12.68 -20.90 10.38
N TRP A 170 12.21 -22.15 10.21
CA TRP A 170 10.81 -22.42 9.87
C TRP A 170 9.78 -21.84 10.86
N ARG A 171 10.16 -21.62 12.13
CA ARG A 171 9.27 -21.01 13.13
C ARG A 171 9.03 -19.53 12.83
N ASP A 172 10.08 -18.79 12.52
CA ASP A 172 9.99 -17.36 12.20
C ASP A 172 9.28 -17.17 10.85
N ASP A 173 9.58 -18.04 9.89
CA ASP A 173 8.93 -18.02 8.58
C ASP A 173 7.44 -18.38 8.66
N TYR A 174 7.02 -19.16 9.65
CA TYR A 174 5.61 -19.50 9.86
C TYR A 174 4.75 -18.28 10.21
N GLU A 175 5.32 -17.21 10.77
CA GLU A 175 4.62 -15.95 10.99
C GLU A 175 4.13 -15.31 9.66
N LEU A 176 4.74 -15.71 8.54
CA LEU A 176 4.36 -15.25 7.20
C LEU A 176 3.24 -16.08 6.56
N LEU A 177 2.70 -17.08 7.27
CA LEU A 177 1.70 -18.01 6.74
C LEU A 177 0.52 -17.30 6.07
N HIS A 178 0.02 -16.23 6.68
CA HIS A 178 -1.18 -15.52 6.23
C HIS A 178 -0.87 -14.18 5.53
N THR A 179 0.37 -13.96 5.12
CA THR A 179 0.78 -12.73 4.40
C THR A 179 0.52 -12.87 2.91
N LEU A 180 0.47 -11.73 2.22
CA LEU A 180 0.14 -11.65 0.79
C LEU A 180 1.00 -12.60 -0.07
N GLY A 181 2.30 -12.67 0.21
CA GLY A 181 3.26 -13.47 -0.55
C GLY A 181 3.03 -14.98 -0.47
N ASN A 182 2.41 -15.49 0.59
CA ASN A 182 2.16 -16.93 0.76
C ASN A 182 0.78 -17.38 0.25
N LEU A 183 -0.05 -16.46 -0.22
CA LEU A 183 -1.43 -16.74 -0.63
C LEU A 183 -1.58 -16.72 -2.15
N THR A 184 -2.46 -17.55 -2.70
CA THR A 184 -2.81 -17.46 -4.12
C THR A 184 -4.25 -17.87 -4.39
N LEU A 185 -4.70 -17.68 -5.63
CA LEU A 185 -6.03 -18.05 -6.11
C LEU A 185 -5.97 -19.35 -6.92
N VAL A 186 -6.83 -20.30 -6.60
CA VAL A 186 -7.02 -21.59 -7.31
C VAL A 186 -8.47 -22.05 -7.20
N THR A 187 -8.90 -23.06 -7.94
CA THR A 187 -10.21 -23.71 -7.72
C THR A 187 -10.16 -24.65 -6.50
N GLN A 188 -11.33 -25.07 -6.00
CA GLN A 188 -11.42 -26.02 -4.89
C GLN A 188 -10.76 -27.38 -5.20
N GLU A 189 -10.83 -27.85 -6.46
CA GLU A 189 -10.14 -29.07 -6.90
C GLU A 189 -8.63 -28.93 -6.76
N TRP A 190 -8.07 -27.83 -7.26
CA TRP A 190 -6.65 -27.54 -7.17
C TRP A 190 -6.19 -27.33 -5.73
N ASN A 191 -6.99 -26.65 -4.91
CA ASN A 191 -6.72 -26.48 -3.48
C ASN A 191 -6.58 -27.83 -2.77
N SER A 192 -7.54 -28.74 -3.02
CA SER A 192 -7.52 -30.10 -2.46
C SER A 192 -6.31 -30.91 -2.96
N ALA A 193 -5.92 -30.73 -4.23
CA ALA A 193 -4.79 -31.41 -4.84
C ALA A 193 -3.42 -30.82 -4.49
N LEU A 194 -3.37 -29.59 -3.96
CA LEU A 194 -2.15 -28.89 -3.52
C LEU A 194 -1.95 -29.02 -2.01
N SER A 195 -2.96 -28.69 -1.19
CA SER A 195 -3.03 -28.92 0.26
C SER A 195 -1.67 -28.97 0.99
N ASN A 196 -1.30 -30.10 1.60
CA ASN A 196 -0.01 -30.29 2.27
C ASN A 196 1.08 -30.91 1.38
N ALA A 197 0.91 -30.90 0.05
CA ALA A 197 1.91 -31.41 -0.89
C ALA A 197 3.24 -30.67 -0.75
N ALA A 198 4.34 -31.33 -1.12
CA ALA A 198 5.67 -30.74 -1.12
C ALA A 198 5.74 -29.52 -2.05
N TYR A 199 6.57 -28.54 -1.69
CA TYR A 199 6.72 -27.30 -2.46
C TYR A 199 7.03 -27.56 -3.93
N ASN A 200 7.93 -28.50 -4.25
CA ASN A 200 8.29 -28.81 -5.65
C ASN A 200 7.07 -29.27 -6.47
N THR A 201 6.18 -30.05 -5.88
CA THR A 201 4.91 -30.44 -6.51
C THR A 201 3.99 -29.24 -6.69
N LYS A 202 3.88 -28.37 -5.67
CA LYS A 202 3.08 -27.14 -5.78
C LYS A 202 3.61 -26.20 -6.85
N LYS A 203 4.91 -25.90 -6.85
CA LYS A 203 5.60 -25.05 -7.84
C LYS A 203 5.33 -25.55 -9.26
N ALA A 204 5.56 -26.84 -9.53
CA ALA A 204 5.35 -27.41 -10.86
C ALA A 204 3.89 -27.29 -11.34
N LYS A 205 2.94 -27.54 -10.44
CA LYS A 205 1.50 -27.39 -10.70
C LYS A 205 1.11 -25.93 -10.95
N LEU A 206 1.58 -25.01 -10.10
CA LEU A 206 1.27 -23.57 -10.21
C LEU A 206 1.93 -22.93 -11.43
N ALA A 207 3.11 -23.40 -11.83
CA ALA A 207 3.80 -23.00 -13.06
C ALA A 207 3.03 -23.39 -14.33
N GLN A 208 2.14 -24.40 -14.26
CA GLN A 208 1.30 -24.84 -15.39
C GLN A 208 -0.17 -24.41 -15.23
N HIS A 209 -0.48 -23.61 -14.20
CA HIS A 209 -1.84 -23.22 -13.89
C HIS A 209 -2.39 -22.23 -14.93
N GLY A 210 -3.69 -22.29 -15.23
CA GLY A 210 -4.32 -21.42 -16.24
C GLY A 210 -4.35 -19.93 -15.86
N LEU A 211 -4.40 -19.64 -14.55
CA LEU A 211 -4.26 -18.25 -14.06
C LEU A 211 -2.81 -17.76 -14.20
N LEU A 212 -2.63 -16.65 -14.91
CA LEU A 212 -1.34 -15.97 -15.07
C LEU A 212 -0.77 -15.46 -13.74
N LEU A 213 -1.62 -15.14 -12.76
CA LEU A 213 -1.18 -14.87 -11.39
C LEU A 213 -0.22 -15.95 -10.85
N ASN A 214 -0.49 -17.22 -11.18
CA ASN A 214 0.31 -18.37 -10.74
C ASN A 214 1.45 -18.64 -11.74
N ASN A 215 1.09 -18.84 -13.01
CA ASN A 215 2.06 -19.24 -14.04
C ASN A 215 3.20 -18.23 -14.19
N SER A 216 2.88 -16.93 -14.26
CA SER A 216 3.87 -15.88 -14.51
C SER A 216 4.92 -15.76 -13.40
N TYR A 217 4.60 -16.14 -12.17
CA TYR A 217 5.55 -16.15 -11.06
C TYR A 217 6.27 -17.50 -10.92
N PHE A 218 5.51 -18.61 -10.86
CA PHE A 218 6.08 -19.91 -10.49
C PHE A 218 6.87 -20.60 -11.62
N SER A 219 6.69 -20.21 -12.88
CA SER A 219 7.49 -20.73 -14.00
C SER A 219 9.00 -20.52 -13.80
N ASN A 220 9.38 -19.40 -13.20
CA ASN A 220 10.77 -19.08 -12.83
C ASN A 220 10.90 -18.83 -11.31
N GLY A 221 10.00 -19.40 -10.52
CA GLY A 221 9.98 -19.22 -9.07
C GLY A 221 11.19 -19.85 -8.38
N PRO A 222 11.45 -19.53 -7.11
CA PRO A 222 12.59 -20.08 -6.36
C PRO A 222 12.44 -21.60 -6.18
N ASP A 223 13.56 -22.31 -5.97
CA ASP A 223 13.55 -23.76 -5.66
C ASP A 223 13.29 -24.05 -4.19
N LYS A 224 13.59 -23.08 -3.32
CA LYS A 224 13.22 -23.09 -1.90
C LYS A 224 11.98 -22.21 -1.68
N TRP A 225 11.22 -22.52 -0.63
CA TRP A 225 10.08 -21.70 -0.21
C TRP A 225 10.17 -21.44 1.29
N ASP A 226 10.87 -20.37 1.61
CA ASP A 226 11.13 -19.85 2.95
C ASP A 226 10.64 -18.39 3.05
N GLY A 227 10.92 -17.72 4.16
CA GLY A 227 10.45 -16.36 4.39
C GLY A 227 10.95 -15.35 3.35
N ASP A 228 12.16 -15.51 2.85
CA ASP A 228 12.71 -14.64 1.80
C ASP A 228 11.98 -14.83 0.46
N SER A 229 11.63 -16.08 0.14
CA SER A 229 10.82 -16.41 -1.03
C SER A 229 9.41 -15.80 -0.92
N ILE A 230 8.80 -15.88 0.27
CA ILE A 230 7.48 -15.30 0.56
C ILE A 230 7.53 -13.76 0.42
N ARG A 231 8.53 -13.10 1.03
CA ARG A 231 8.70 -11.64 0.93
C ARG A 231 8.98 -11.18 -0.49
N THR A 232 9.78 -11.94 -1.24
CA THR A 232 10.07 -11.64 -2.66
C THR A 232 8.80 -11.74 -3.52
N ARG A 233 7.98 -12.78 -3.30
CA ARG A 233 6.67 -12.86 -3.98
C ARG A 233 5.74 -11.72 -3.55
N ALA A 234 5.74 -11.34 -2.28
CA ALA A 234 4.94 -10.23 -1.78
C ALA A 234 5.33 -8.92 -2.49
N ALA A 235 6.62 -8.63 -2.65
CA ALA A 235 7.11 -7.47 -3.40
C ALA A 235 6.64 -7.50 -4.87
N TRP A 236 6.77 -8.65 -5.55
CA TRP A 236 6.27 -8.81 -6.92
C TRP A 236 4.76 -8.55 -7.04
N LEU A 237 3.96 -9.03 -6.09
CA LEU A 237 2.52 -8.77 -6.04
C LEU A 237 2.21 -7.29 -5.81
N VAL A 238 2.98 -6.59 -4.96
CA VAL A 238 2.80 -5.16 -4.71
C VAL A 238 3.05 -4.32 -5.95
N GLU A 239 4.03 -4.68 -6.79
CA GLU A 239 4.22 -3.97 -8.06
C GLU A 239 2.98 -4.10 -8.96
N LYS A 240 2.36 -5.28 -9.03
CA LYS A 240 1.10 -5.49 -9.77
C LYS A 240 -0.09 -4.75 -9.15
N ILE A 241 -0.14 -4.70 -7.83
CA ILE A 241 -1.14 -3.91 -7.11
C ILE A 241 -0.99 -2.42 -7.44
N ASN A 242 0.22 -1.88 -7.51
CA ASN A 242 0.46 -0.47 -7.83
C ASN A 242 0.14 -0.13 -9.29
N GLU A 243 0.32 -1.10 -10.21
CA GLU A 243 -0.13 -0.95 -11.61
C GLU A 243 -1.67 -0.87 -11.72
N ILE A 244 -2.40 -1.63 -10.90
CA ILE A 244 -3.87 -1.73 -10.97
C ILE A 244 -4.56 -0.62 -10.15
N TRP A 245 -4.03 -0.36 -8.96
CA TRP A 245 -4.53 0.66 -8.02
C TRP A 245 -3.42 1.67 -7.71
N PRO A 246 -3.06 2.53 -8.68
CA PRO A 246 -2.03 3.54 -8.50
C PRO A 246 -2.45 4.58 -7.46
N VAL A 247 -1.50 5.42 -7.05
CA VAL A 247 -1.81 6.66 -6.32
C VAL A 247 -2.85 7.48 -7.09
N LEU A 248 -3.81 8.08 -6.38
CA LEU A 248 -4.97 8.74 -7.00
C LEU A 248 -4.64 10.05 -7.74
N GLY A 249 -3.47 10.59 -7.50
CA GLY A 249 -2.83 11.66 -8.25
C GLY A 249 -1.34 11.52 -8.06
N GLU A 250 -0.56 12.47 -8.56
CA GLU A 250 0.79 12.66 -8.05
C GLU A 250 0.65 12.82 -6.52
N LEU A 251 1.43 12.07 -5.71
CA LEU A 251 1.72 12.55 -4.35
C LEU A 251 2.06 14.01 -4.55
N PRO A 252 1.31 14.97 -3.99
CA PRO A 252 1.39 16.34 -4.46
C PRO A 252 2.85 16.71 -4.64
N GLU A 253 3.26 16.96 -5.89
CA GLU A 253 4.39 17.85 -6.12
C GLU A 253 3.90 19.18 -5.56
N THR A 254 4.05 19.33 -4.24
CA THR A 254 3.60 20.49 -3.49
C THR A 254 2.12 20.84 -3.72
N ALA A 255 1.24 20.46 -2.78
CA ALA A 255 0.21 21.41 -2.38
C ALA A 255 1.01 22.64 -1.89
N GLY A 256 1.11 23.65 -2.74
CA GLY A 256 2.11 24.70 -2.62
C GLY A 256 2.49 25.32 -3.95
N GLY A 257 1.50 25.67 -4.78
CA GLY A 257 1.74 26.37 -6.03
C GLY A 257 2.56 27.64 -5.77
N TRP A 258 3.83 27.70 -6.19
CA TRP A 258 4.75 28.85 -6.08
C TRP A 258 4.87 29.54 -4.70
N GLN A 259 4.15 29.10 -3.66
CA GLN A 259 3.97 29.75 -2.35
C GLN A 259 4.37 28.86 -1.15
N GLU A 260 4.81 27.61 -1.36
CA GLU A 260 5.34 26.75 -0.27
C GLU A 260 6.76 26.23 -0.55
N ARG A 261 7.64 27.09 -1.05
CA ARG A 261 9.07 26.76 -1.06
C ARG A 261 9.68 27.11 0.28
N PRO A 262 10.36 26.18 0.97
CA PRO A 262 11.05 26.53 2.21
C PRO A 262 12.15 27.54 1.91
N LYS A 263 12.34 28.48 2.83
CA LYS A 263 13.27 29.60 2.72
C LYS A 263 14.28 29.57 3.85
N VAL A 264 13.79 29.60 5.08
CA VAL A 264 14.61 29.56 6.29
C VAL A 264 14.06 28.50 7.22
N LEU A 265 14.92 27.57 7.62
CA LEU A 265 14.65 26.60 8.66
C LEU A 265 15.39 27.03 9.92
N THR A 266 14.67 27.24 11.02
CA THR A 266 15.25 27.58 12.32
C THR A 266 15.17 26.37 13.23
N ILE A 267 16.30 25.94 13.79
CA ILE A 267 16.38 24.82 14.74
C ILE A 267 17.26 25.24 15.90
N LEU A 268 16.76 25.15 17.14
CA LEU A 268 17.48 25.51 18.36
C LEU A 268 18.05 26.95 18.33
N GLY A 269 17.34 27.86 17.67
CA GLY A 269 17.73 29.26 17.50
C GLY A 269 18.68 29.57 16.35
N ASP A 270 19.20 28.54 15.65
CA ASP A 270 20.05 28.71 14.47
C ASP A 270 19.20 28.69 13.19
N ALA A 271 19.38 29.69 12.34
CA ALA A 271 18.67 29.83 11.07
C ALA A 271 19.50 29.33 9.88
N TYR A 272 18.90 28.47 9.06
CA TYR A 272 19.52 27.86 7.87
C TYR A 272 18.74 28.23 6.61
N GLU A 273 19.42 28.77 5.60
CA GLU A 273 18.83 28.94 4.28
C GLU A 273 18.65 27.58 3.60
N VAL A 274 17.43 27.27 3.19
CA VAL A 274 17.04 26.00 2.56
C VAL A 274 16.39 26.29 1.21
N LYS A 275 16.65 25.45 0.20
CA LYS A 275 16.16 25.65 -1.17
C LYS A 275 15.12 24.62 -1.58
N SER A 276 15.03 23.52 -0.85
CA SER A 276 14.10 22.44 -1.11
C SER A 276 13.64 21.75 0.18
N TRP A 277 12.53 21.02 0.08
CA TRP A 277 12.06 20.16 1.17
C TRP A 277 13.06 19.05 1.53
N ARG A 278 13.93 18.64 0.58
CA ARG A 278 15.01 17.70 0.86
C ARG A 278 16.07 18.32 1.78
N ASP A 279 16.40 19.58 1.55
CA ASP A 279 17.34 20.32 2.39
C ASP A 279 16.78 20.47 3.82
N VAL A 280 15.46 20.65 3.96
CA VAL A 280 14.79 20.72 5.26
C VAL A 280 14.99 19.42 6.04
N VAL A 281 14.59 18.27 5.49
CA VAL A 281 14.70 16.99 6.20
C VAL A 281 16.15 16.60 6.48
N GLU A 282 17.07 16.87 5.54
CA GLU A 282 18.51 16.63 5.69
C GLU A 282 19.08 17.48 6.82
N ARG A 283 18.78 18.78 6.84
CA ARG A 283 19.27 19.70 7.87
C ARG A 283 18.72 19.35 9.25
N THR A 284 17.43 19.03 9.35
CA THR A 284 16.83 18.59 10.60
C THR A 284 17.50 17.32 11.11
N ALA A 285 17.68 16.32 10.24
CA ALA A 285 18.36 15.08 10.63
C ALA A 285 19.80 15.33 11.11
N GLU A 286 20.59 16.16 10.42
CA GLU A 286 21.94 16.53 10.85
C GLU A 286 21.98 17.23 12.21
N CYS A 287 21.06 18.18 12.45
CA CYS A 287 20.93 18.81 13.76
C CYS A 287 20.61 17.77 14.84
N MET A 288 19.74 16.79 14.54
CA MET A 288 19.41 15.73 15.50
C MET A 288 20.58 14.77 15.74
N VAL A 289 21.40 14.51 14.72
CA VAL A 289 22.66 13.75 14.87
C VAL A 289 23.58 14.45 15.86
N GLN A 290 23.77 15.76 15.69
CA GLN A 290 24.64 16.57 16.56
C GLN A 290 24.08 16.68 17.99
N LEU A 291 22.77 16.88 18.14
CA LEU A 291 22.10 17.04 19.42
C LEU A 291 22.05 15.72 20.22
N CYS A 292 21.62 14.62 19.58
CA CYS A 292 21.42 13.35 20.27
C CYS A 292 22.73 12.57 20.44
N GLY A 293 23.72 12.75 19.55
CA GLY A 293 24.98 12.03 19.58
C GLY A 293 24.76 10.51 19.64
N ARG A 294 25.20 9.86 20.73
CA ARG A 294 25.03 8.41 20.93
C ARG A 294 23.56 7.97 21.09
N GLU A 295 22.68 8.89 21.48
CA GLU A 295 21.25 8.62 21.63
C GLU A 295 20.48 8.72 20.30
N PHE A 296 21.15 9.06 19.19
CA PHE A 296 20.49 9.18 17.89
C PHE A 296 19.83 7.87 17.43
N GLU A 297 20.52 6.74 17.59
CA GLU A 297 19.95 5.43 17.25
C GLU A 297 18.76 5.04 18.14
N PRO A 298 18.87 5.02 19.48
CA PRO A 298 17.75 4.61 20.34
C PRO A 298 16.57 5.57 20.34
N LYS A 299 16.74 6.84 19.92
CA LYS A 299 15.64 7.82 19.85
C LYS A 299 15.12 8.01 18.44
N ILE A 300 15.97 8.47 17.52
CA ILE A 300 15.56 8.93 16.19
C ILE A 300 15.35 7.73 15.26
N ILE A 301 16.32 6.82 15.20
CA ILE A 301 16.19 5.62 14.36
C ILE A 301 15.05 4.74 14.88
N ALA A 302 14.90 4.59 16.20
CA ALA A 302 13.80 3.83 16.77
C ALA A 302 12.41 4.42 16.45
N ALA A 303 12.29 5.75 16.39
CA ALA A 303 11.04 6.43 16.03
C ALA A 303 10.74 6.38 14.52
N LEU A 304 11.78 6.36 13.68
CA LEU A 304 11.68 6.48 12.23
C LEU A 304 12.55 5.43 11.48
N PRO A 305 12.46 4.13 11.80
CA PRO A 305 13.43 3.13 11.32
C PRO A 305 13.40 2.95 9.80
N SER A 306 12.29 3.30 9.14
CA SER A 306 12.12 3.20 7.68
C SER A 306 12.73 4.35 6.89
N TYR A 307 13.16 5.43 7.55
CA TYR A 307 13.72 6.61 6.90
C TYR A 307 15.25 6.61 6.92
N PHE A 308 15.85 5.70 7.68
CA PHE A 308 17.29 5.62 7.86
C PHE A 308 17.80 4.21 7.59
N ALA A 309 18.96 4.10 6.95
CA ALA A 309 19.63 2.82 6.70
C ALA A 309 21.15 2.95 6.86
N LYS A 310 21.85 1.83 7.10
CA LYS A 310 23.33 1.79 7.06
C LYS A 310 23.90 1.74 5.65
N GLU A 311 23.03 1.60 4.65
CA GLU A 311 23.36 1.56 3.22
C GLU A 311 22.48 2.56 2.45
N PRO A 312 22.95 3.07 1.30
CA PRO A 312 22.20 4.04 0.50
C PRO A 312 20.89 3.45 -0.04
N PHE A 313 19.82 4.25 -0.02
CA PHE A 313 18.55 3.90 -0.67
C PHE A 313 18.67 3.94 -2.20
N PRO A 314 17.92 3.10 -2.96
CA PRO A 314 18.01 3.01 -4.42
C PRO A 314 17.79 4.34 -5.18
N HIS A 315 17.01 5.27 -4.61
CA HIS A 315 16.71 6.58 -5.21
C HIS A 315 16.67 7.70 -4.16
N SER A 316 17.28 8.84 -4.46
CA SER A 316 17.27 10.08 -3.65
C SER A 316 17.57 9.86 -2.16
N THR A 317 18.85 9.69 -1.85
CA THR A 317 19.38 9.48 -0.49
C THR A 317 20.40 10.56 -0.12
N ARG A 318 20.61 10.78 1.18
CA ARG A 318 21.65 11.65 1.74
C ARG A 318 22.41 10.92 2.84
N GLU A 319 23.73 10.95 2.79
CA GLU A 319 24.56 10.44 3.88
C GLU A 319 24.69 11.50 4.96
N LEU A 320 24.45 11.11 6.21
CA LEU A 320 24.59 11.97 7.39
C LEU A 320 25.98 11.83 7.99
N SER A 321 26.39 12.84 8.76
CA SER A 321 27.71 12.93 9.41
C SER A 321 28.06 11.76 10.34
N ASN A 322 27.07 10.99 10.80
CA ASN A 322 27.26 9.79 11.63
C ASN A 322 27.26 8.46 10.84
N GLY A 323 27.27 8.50 9.51
CA GLY A 323 27.32 7.33 8.63
C GLY A 323 25.97 6.63 8.41
N TRP A 324 24.86 7.25 8.83
CA TRP A 324 23.52 6.81 8.45
C TRP A 324 23.10 7.46 7.12
N TRP A 325 22.36 6.71 6.31
CA TRP A 325 21.72 7.21 5.10
C TRP A 325 20.28 7.58 5.39
N LEU A 326 19.87 8.77 4.97
CA LEU A 326 18.51 9.29 5.07
C LEU A 326 17.81 9.20 3.71
N ASN A 327 16.61 8.63 3.70
CA ASN A 327 15.73 8.68 2.54
C ASN A 327 15.11 10.07 2.39
N VAL A 328 15.44 10.77 1.29
CA VAL A 328 14.91 12.11 1.00
C VAL A 328 13.90 12.11 -0.15
N ASN A 329 13.44 10.94 -0.60
CA ASN A 329 12.37 10.80 -1.59
C ASN A 329 10.98 10.96 -0.94
N LEU A 330 10.72 12.14 -0.38
CA LEU A 330 9.56 12.44 0.46
C LEU A 330 8.75 13.62 -0.10
N SER A 331 7.43 13.57 0.07
CA SER A 331 6.55 14.72 -0.15
C SER A 331 6.80 15.81 0.90
N SER A 332 6.40 17.06 0.66
CA SER A 332 6.51 18.15 1.66
C SER A 332 5.78 17.83 2.96
N ALA A 333 4.60 17.21 2.88
CA ALA A 333 3.84 16.77 4.05
C ALA A 333 4.57 15.65 4.81
N SER A 334 5.20 14.71 4.10
CA SER A 334 6.05 13.67 4.70
C SER A 334 7.27 14.28 5.37
N VAL A 335 7.92 15.28 4.75
CA VAL A 335 9.04 16.00 5.36
C VAL A 335 8.61 16.71 6.64
N LYS A 336 7.53 17.51 6.60
CA LYS A 336 6.98 18.20 7.80
C LYS A 336 6.74 17.19 8.93
N ARG A 337 6.09 16.07 8.63
CA ARG A 337 5.81 15.01 9.62
C ARG A 337 7.06 14.32 10.16
N VAL A 338 7.98 13.94 9.28
CA VAL A 338 9.23 13.26 9.65
C VAL A 338 10.09 14.18 10.50
N CYS A 339 10.22 15.46 10.12
CA CYS A 339 10.88 16.45 10.94
C CYS A 339 10.23 16.61 12.31
N GLN A 340 8.89 16.71 12.38
CA GLN A 340 8.16 16.79 13.64
C GLN A 340 8.45 15.61 14.58
N ILE A 341 8.41 14.39 14.04
CA ILE A 341 8.72 13.19 14.83
C ILE A 341 10.20 13.18 15.27
N MET A 342 11.12 13.62 14.41
CA MET A 342 12.55 13.72 14.76
C MET A 342 12.77 14.69 15.93
N ILE A 343 12.18 15.88 15.88
CA ILE A 343 12.35 16.90 16.92
C ILE A 343 11.69 16.48 18.24
N GLU A 344 10.49 15.87 18.18
CA GLU A 344 9.81 15.32 19.36
C GLU A 344 10.63 14.20 20.01
N ALA A 345 11.15 13.26 19.20
CA ALA A 345 11.98 12.17 19.69
C ALA A 345 13.32 12.67 20.27
N ALA A 346 13.86 13.77 19.75
CA ALA A 346 15.05 14.42 20.29
C ALA A 346 14.77 15.23 21.57
N GLY A 347 13.51 15.58 21.84
CA GLY A 347 13.10 16.41 22.98
C GLY A 347 13.23 17.92 22.74
N VAL A 348 13.30 18.34 21.49
CA VAL A 348 13.31 19.75 21.06
C VAL A 348 11.90 20.32 21.26
N GLN A 349 11.79 21.54 21.82
CA GLN A 349 10.49 22.16 22.03
C GLN A 349 9.91 22.71 20.72
N GLU A 350 8.58 22.81 20.64
CA GLU A 350 7.88 23.25 19.42
C GLU A 350 8.23 24.69 19.02
N ASP A 351 8.58 25.56 19.98
CA ASP A 351 9.02 26.94 19.75
C ASP A 351 10.49 27.07 19.32
N GLU A 352 11.25 25.97 19.38
CA GLU A 352 12.65 25.91 18.93
C GLU A 352 12.80 25.39 17.49
N TYR A 353 11.70 25.09 16.81
CA TYR A 353 11.67 24.62 15.43
C TYR A 353 10.68 25.44 14.61
N ASP A 354 11.17 26.20 13.64
CA ASP A 354 10.34 27.00 12.75
C ASP A 354 10.77 26.85 11.29
N LEU A 355 9.82 26.96 10.37
CA LEU A 355 10.09 26.86 8.94
C LEU A 355 9.36 27.98 8.19
N GLU A 356 10.14 28.98 7.77
CA GLU A 356 9.67 30.05 6.90
C GLU A 356 9.57 29.55 5.46
N LEU A 357 8.44 29.84 4.81
CA LEU A 357 8.19 29.57 3.39
C LEU A 357 8.19 30.89 2.59
N TRP A 358 8.43 30.81 1.27
CA TRP A 358 8.44 31.94 0.34
C TRP A 358 7.07 32.55 0.03
#